data_AF-A0A929BSA2-F1
#
_entry.id   AF-A0A929BSA2-F1
#
_cell.length_a   1.000
_cell.length_b   1.000
_cell.length_c   1.000
_cell.angle_alpha   90.00
_cell.angle_beta   90.00
_cell.angle_gamma   90.00
#
_symmetry.space_group_name_H-M   'P 1'
#
loop_
_entity.id
_entity.type
_entity.pdbx_description
1 polymer ?
#
loop_
_entity_poly.entity_id
_entity_poly.type
_entity_poly.pdbx_seq_one_letter_code
_entity_poly.pdbx_strand_id
1 'polypeptide(L)'
;MLGILNGQVYDPLNGVNGETQDIWVKDGRIVPPGEIDRERAEIIDAAGLVVMPGGVDIHSHIAGPKVNAGRKLRPEDHRADVRPRRTLPSPLEGGLRGVTRSGVGQTVPTTFVTGYRYVEMGYTTVMEAAVPPLMARHAHEELNDTPLLDKGAYVVMGNNRFLMGCLRDGEREKARDYVAWLLGATKGYAVKIVNAGGVENWKWGRNVSGLDDEVIGFGVRPRQIITALADVSAELGLPHGPHIHTNRLGQPGNVSTTLETIEALEGRRAHLCHLQFSSYGGGDSKPLRSAAAEVARAVNANPNITVDIGQIVFGPATTMTSDGPLQYHLHRLSGDKWLNHDVEEETGGGVVPMTYRRRNLVNAIQWCIGLELLLLVEDPWRVFLTTDHPNGGPFTAYPDIIRLAMDRDQQFPFWGCLPALRTAHKPKRGDSTRAGGPGV
;
A
#
# COMPACT_ATOMS: atom_id res chain seq x y z
N MET A 1 20.22 -3.73 30.05
CA MET A 1 21.08 -3.79 28.85
C MET A 1 20.83 -5.13 28.20
N LEU A 2 20.90 -5.21 26.88
CA LEU A 2 20.62 -6.43 26.12
C LEU A 2 21.76 -6.69 25.13
N GLY A 3 22.17 -7.96 25.01
CA GLY A 3 23.07 -8.45 23.97
C GLY A 3 22.37 -9.49 23.11
N ILE A 4 22.33 -9.29 21.80
CA ILE A 4 21.86 -10.27 20.82
C ILE A 4 23.12 -10.82 20.15
N LEU A 5 23.51 -12.04 20.49
CA LEU A 5 24.81 -12.58 20.13
C LEU A 5 24.72 -13.59 18.98
N ASN A 6 25.82 -13.76 18.24
CA ASN A 6 25.99 -14.82 17.25
C ASN A 6 24.98 -14.85 16.08
N GLY A 7 24.22 -13.77 15.85
CA GLY A 7 23.25 -13.68 14.76
C GLY A 7 23.88 -13.30 13.43
N GLN A 8 23.33 -13.81 12.31
CA GLN A 8 23.67 -13.32 10.97
C GLN A 8 22.94 -12.01 10.72
N VAL A 9 23.65 -10.89 10.75
CA VAL A 9 23.04 -9.56 10.65
C VAL A 9 22.91 -9.14 9.21
N TYR A 10 21.74 -8.63 8.83
CA TYR A 10 21.50 -7.94 7.57
C TYR A 10 21.10 -6.50 7.86
N ASP A 11 22.01 -5.58 7.56
CA ASP A 11 21.81 -4.14 7.66
C ASP A 11 22.31 -3.46 6.37
N PRO A 12 21.46 -3.40 5.33
CA PRO A 12 21.85 -2.87 4.03
C PRO A 12 22.27 -1.40 4.08
N LEU A 13 21.78 -0.61 5.05
CA LEU A 13 22.13 0.80 5.17
C LEU A 13 23.60 0.98 5.59
N ASN A 14 24.09 0.06 6.42
CA ASN A 14 25.48 0.02 6.88
C ASN A 14 26.34 -0.99 6.11
N GLY A 15 25.82 -1.61 5.05
CA GLY A 15 26.55 -2.53 4.18
C GLY A 15 26.83 -3.91 4.79
N VAL A 16 26.10 -4.32 5.82
CA VAL A 16 26.23 -5.64 6.49
C VAL A 16 25.30 -6.63 5.81
N ASN A 17 25.84 -7.74 5.30
CA ASN A 17 25.16 -8.71 4.46
C ASN A 17 25.39 -10.16 4.95
N GLY A 18 24.88 -10.46 6.14
CA GLY A 18 24.88 -11.81 6.71
C GLY A 18 26.12 -12.13 7.53
N GLU A 19 26.97 -11.15 7.85
CA GLU A 19 28.06 -11.36 8.80
C GLU A 19 27.52 -11.75 10.19
N THR A 20 28.20 -12.69 10.84
CA THR A 20 27.90 -13.02 12.23
C THR A 20 28.47 -11.95 13.15
N GLN A 21 27.60 -11.23 13.85
CA GLN A 21 28.01 -10.13 14.74
C GLN A 21 27.06 -9.97 15.93
N ASP A 22 27.56 -9.39 17.01
CA ASP A 22 26.79 -9.09 18.20
C ASP A 22 26.14 -7.71 18.11
N ILE A 23 24.87 -7.61 18.51
CA ILE A 23 24.14 -6.34 18.64
C ILE A 23 23.93 -6.04 20.12
N TRP A 24 24.32 -4.84 20.52
CA TRP A 24 24.28 -4.38 21.90
C TRP A 24 23.28 -3.24 22.05
N VAL A 25 22.41 -3.34 23.07
CA VAL A 25 21.34 -2.38 23.32
C VAL A 25 21.38 -1.88 24.77
N LYS A 26 21.32 -0.56 24.93
CA LYS A 26 21.26 0.13 26.22
C LYS A 26 20.24 1.26 26.14
N ASP A 27 19.35 1.30 27.13
CA ASP A 27 18.31 2.33 27.26
C ASP A 27 17.49 2.56 25.97
N GLY A 28 17.14 1.45 25.30
CA GLY A 28 16.34 1.45 24.07
C GLY A 28 17.09 1.84 22.80
N ARG A 29 18.43 1.98 22.85
CA ARG A 29 19.25 2.34 21.70
C ARG A 29 20.34 1.30 21.44
N ILE A 30 20.70 1.12 20.18
CA ILE A 30 21.88 0.35 19.78
C ILE A 30 23.13 1.16 20.18
N VAL A 31 24.08 0.51 20.85
CA VAL A 31 25.31 1.14 21.37
C VAL A 31 26.55 0.31 21.02
N PRO A 32 27.75 0.92 20.97
CA PRO A 32 28.98 0.16 20.80
C PRO A 32 29.23 -0.78 22.00
N PRO A 33 29.96 -1.89 21.80
CA PRO A 33 30.19 -2.90 22.85
C PRO A 33 30.85 -2.35 24.12
N GLY A 34 31.63 -1.27 24.02
CA GLY A 34 32.32 -0.64 25.16
C GLY A 34 31.40 0.09 26.14
N GLU A 35 30.14 0.34 25.77
CA GLU A 35 29.16 1.01 26.64
C GLU A 35 28.29 0.04 27.45
N ILE A 36 28.50 -1.26 27.25
CA ILE A 36 27.77 -2.35 27.89
C ILE A 36 28.57 -2.95 29.03
N ASP A 37 27.93 -3.08 30.18
CA ASP A 37 28.35 -4.00 31.22
C ASP A 37 27.86 -5.41 30.84
N ARG A 38 28.75 -6.23 30.26
CA ARG A 38 28.40 -7.56 29.74
C ARG A 38 27.95 -8.53 30.82
N GLU A 39 28.42 -8.35 32.05
CA GLU A 39 28.02 -9.20 33.19
C GLU A 39 26.58 -8.91 33.64
N ARG A 40 26.09 -7.69 33.34
CA ARG A 40 24.71 -7.25 33.64
C ARG A 40 23.81 -7.22 32.41
N ALA A 41 24.35 -7.51 31.23
CA ALA A 41 23.59 -7.57 30.01
C ALA A 41 22.79 -8.87 29.99
N GLU A 42 21.50 -8.74 29.71
CA GLU A 42 20.68 -9.88 29.38
C GLU A 42 21.03 -10.38 27.98
N ILE A 43 21.17 -11.69 27.81
CA ILE A 43 21.69 -12.28 26.57
C ILE A 43 20.59 -13.04 25.84
N ILE A 44 20.42 -12.73 24.55
CA ILE A 44 19.67 -13.50 23.58
C ILE A 44 20.69 -14.16 22.64
N ASP A 45 20.74 -15.48 22.65
CA ASP A 45 21.56 -16.24 21.69
C ASP A 45 20.80 -16.36 20.36
N ALA A 46 21.34 -15.73 19.32
CA ALA A 46 20.79 -15.72 17.97
C ALA A 46 21.59 -16.62 17.02
N ALA A 47 22.38 -17.56 17.54
CA ALA A 47 23.12 -18.53 16.73
C ALA A 47 22.21 -19.26 15.73
N GLY A 48 22.58 -19.21 14.44
CA GLY A 48 21.81 -19.81 13.35
C GLY A 48 20.54 -19.05 12.95
N LEU A 49 20.29 -17.88 13.55
CA LEU A 49 19.18 -17.00 13.21
C LEU A 49 19.64 -15.79 12.39
N VAL A 50 18.72 -15.27 11.59
CA VAL A 50 18.86 -13.99 10.90
C VAL A 50 18.43 -12.87 11.84
N VAL A 51 19.20 -11.79 11.88
CA VAL A 51 18.93 -10.57 12.64
C VAL A 51 18.81 -9.40 11.66
N MET A 52 17.69 -8.69 11.69
CA MET A 52 17.42 -7.52 10.85
C MET A 52 16.89 -6.36 11.70
N PRO A 53 16.99 -5.11 11.22
CA PRO A 53 16.21 -4.00 11.78
C PRO A 53 14.72 -4.34 11.83
N GLY A 54 14.00 -3.74 12.77
CA GLY A 54 12.55 -3.89 12.85
C GLY A 54 11.87 -3.42 11.55
N GLY A 55 10.90 -4.19 11.06
CA GLY A 55 10.19 -3.87 9.82
C GLY A 55 9.43 -2.55 9.91
N VAL A 56 9.41 -1.82 8.79
CA VAL A 56 8.69 -0.55 8.62
C VAL A 56 7.65 -0.71 7.52
N ASP A 57 6.37 -0.68 7.88
CA ASP A 57 5.27 -0.68 6.92
C ASP A 57 4.84 0.75 6.61
N ILE A 58 5.12 1.20 5.39
CA ILE A 58 4.89 2.59 4.98
C ILE A 58 3.48 2.85 4.46
N HIS A 59 2.65 1.81 4.26
CA HIS A 59 1.31 1.95 3.70
C HIS A 59 0.36 0.84 4.16
N SER A 60 -0.46 1.16 5.17
CA SER A 60 -1.49 0.25 5.65
C SER A 60 -2.73 1.02 6.09
N HIS A 61 -3.91 0.40 6.00
CA HIS A 61 -5.16 0.92 6.56
C HIS A 61 -5.52 0.19 7.84
N ILE A 62 -5.03 0.71 8.97
CA ILE A 62 -5.14 0.12 10.30
C ILE A 62 -6.02 0.94 11.26
N ALA A 63 -6.24 2.23 10.98
CA ALA A 63 -6.92 3.15 11.88
C ALA A 63 -7.85 4.14 11.18
N GLY A 64 -8.93 4.49 11.87
CA GLY A 64 -9.83 5.58 11.50
C GLY A 64 -11.19 5.13 10.95
N PRO A 65 -12.05 6.09 10.52
CA PRO A 65 -13.46 5.83 10.24
C PRO A 65 -13.68 4.79 9.15
N LYS A 66 -12.88 4.87 8.09
CA LYS A 66 -12.85 3.92 6.96
C LYS A 66 -12.60 2.49 7.43
N VAL A 67 -11.56 2.30 8.26
CA VAL A 67 -11.14 0.98 8.73
C VAL A 67 -12.20 0.40 9.65
N ASN A 68 -12.70 1.21 10.59
CA ASN A 68 -13.75 0.79 11.51
C ASN A 68 -15.08 0.50 10.80
N ALA A 69 -15.39 1.23 9.73
CA ALA A 69 -16.54 0.92 8.89
C ALA A 69 -16.39 -0.45 8.23
N GLY A 70 -15.19 -0.83 7.77
CA GLY A 70 -14.89 -2.19 7.30
C GLY A 70 -15.11 -3.25 8.37
N ARG A 71 -14.62 -3.03 9.59
CA ARG A 71 -14.87 -3.94 10.74
C ARG A 71 -16.37 -4.12 11.01
N LYS A 72 -17.12 -3.01 11.05
CA LYS A 72 -18.58 -3.02 11.30
C LYS A 72 -19.36 -3.69 10.17
N LEU A 73 -18.97 -3.44 8.92
CA LEU A 73 -19.61 -3.97 7.74
C LEU A 73 -19.45 -5.49 7.64
N ARG A 74 -18.39 -6.07 8.22
CA ARG A 74 -17.98 -7.47 8.03
C ARG A 74 -17.95 -8.34 9.29
N PRO A 75 -19.08 -8.56 9.99
CA PRO A 75 -19.11 -9.50 11.12
C PRO A 75 -18.73 -10.93 10.72
N GLU A 76 -18.90 -11.33 9.44
CA GLU A 76 -18.45 -12.63 8.94
C GLU A 76 -16.92 -12.78 8.92
N ASP A 77 -16.18 -11.69 8.67
CA ASP A 77 -14.72 -11.65 8.72
C ASP A 77 -14.22 -11.87 10.15
N HIS A 78 -14.94 -11.31 11.12
CA HIS A 78 -14.66 -11.49 12.54
C HIS A 78 -14.94 -12.91 13.03
N ARG A 79 -16.01 -13.55 12.56
CA ARG A 79 -16.38 -14.92 12.97
C ARG A 79 -15.38 -15.95 12.44
N ALA A 80 -14.75 -15.68 11.31
CA ALA A 80 -13.77 -16.57 10.70
C ALA A 80 -12.43 -16.59 11.45
N ASP A 81 -12.14 -15.57 12.25
CA ASP A 81 -10.82 -15.36 12.85
C ASP A 81 -10.93 -14.69 14.21
N VAL A 82 -10.93 -15.53 15.25
CA VAL A 82 -11.05 -15.12 16.65
C VAL A 82 -9.71 -15.33 17.35
N ARG A 83 -9.19 -14.27 17.96
CA ARG A 83 -8.00 -14.33 18.81
C ARG A 83 -8.41 -14.25 20.28
N PRO A 84 -8.28 -15.33 21.06
CA PRO A 84 -8.57 -15.29 22.49
C PRO A 84 -7.51 -14.47 23.25
N ARG A 85 -7.90 -13.96 24.42
CA ARG A 85 -6.95 -13.41 25.41
C ARG A 85 -5.96 -14.51 25.80
N ARG A 86 -4.67 -14.20 25.78
CA ARG A 86 -3.61 -15.16 26.15
C ARG A 86 -2.67 -14.53 27.19
N THR A 87 -2.32 -15.32 28.20
CA THR A 87 -1.17 -15.03 29.06
C THR A 87 0.08 -15.55 28.35
N LEU A 88 1.04 -14.68 28.10
CA LEU A 88 2.30 -15.01 27.49
C LEU A 88 3.35 -15.27 28.59
N PRO A 89 4.13 -16.35 28.50
CA PRO A 89 5.30 -16.49 29.36
C PRO A 89 6.25 -15.32 29.09
N SER A 90 7.02 -14.93 30.10
CA SER A 90 8.17 -14.08 29.82
C SER A 90 9.21 -14.91 29.05
N PRO A 91 9.80 -14.40 27.95
CA PRO A 91 10.94 -15.05 27.34
C PRO A 91 12.19 -15.00 28.23
N LEU A 92 12.13 -14.22 29.31
CA LEU A 92 13.23 -13.94 30.23
C LEU A 92 12.94 -14.59 31.60
N GLU A 93 13.96 -15.21 32.20
CA GLU A 93 13.82 -15.88 33.49
C GLU A 93 13.47 -14.86 34.59
N GLY A 94 12.39 -15.10 35.34
CA GLY A 94 11.89 -14.18 36.36
C GLY A 94 11.18 -12.92 35.83
N GLY A 95 11.04 -12.75 34.51
CA GLY A 95 10.38 -11.59 33.92
C GLY A 95 8.86 -11.57 34.07
N LEU A 96 8.26 -10.38 33.91
CA LEU A 96 6.81 -10.19 33.96
C LEU A 96 6.13 -10.95 32.80
N ARG A 97 5.05 -11.68 33.12
CA ARG A 97 4.20 -12.33 32.11
C ARG A 97 3.43 -11.27 31.33
N GLY A 98 3.49 -11.36 30.00
CA GLY A 98 2.69 -10.53 29.12
C GLY A 98 1.23 -11.00 29.07
N VAL A 99 0.31 -10.12 28.71
CA VAL A 99 -1.08 -10.51 28.45
C VAL A 99 -1.58 -9.81 27.19
N THR A 100 -2.11 -10.59 26.25
CA THR A 100 -2.79 -10.05 25.07
C THR A 100 -4.28 -9.89 25.33
N ARG A 101 -4.89 -8.84 24.78
CA ARG A 101 -6.35 -8.74 24.74
C ARG A 101 -6.91 -9.69 23.67
N SER A 102 -8.16 -10.09 23.85
CA SER A 102 -8.89 -10.78 22.78
C SER A 102 -9.24 -9.82 21.65
N GLY A 103 -9.48 -10.35 20.46
CA GLY A 103 -9.99 -9.59 19.33
C GLY A 103 -10.36 -10.50 18.17
N VAL A 104 -10.69 -9.89 17.03
CA VAL A 104 -11.23 -10.60 15.86
C VAL A 104 -10.79 -9.94 14.55
N GLY A 105 -11.03 -10.62 13.44
CA GLY A 105 -10.95 -10.08 12.08
C GLY A 105 -9.77 -10.63 11.30
N GLN A 106 -10.08 -11.21 10.14
CA GLN A 106 -9.11 -11.80 9.22
C GLN A 106 -8.51 -10.73 8.32
N THR A 107 -9.35 -10.05 7.55
CA THR A 107 -8.91 -9.02 6.60
C THR A 107 -8.87 -7.65 7.24
N VAL A 108 -9.72 -7.36 8.22
CA VAL A 108 -9.74 -6.06 8.93
C VAL A 108 -9.69 -6.31 10.44
N PRO A 109 -8.53 -6.66 11.01
CA PRO A 109 -8.42 -6.98 12.42
C PRO A 109 -8.78 -5.79 13.33
N THR A 110 -9.27 -6.11 14.53
CA THR A 110 -9.40 -5.15 15.65
C THR A 110 -8.03 -4.58 16.05
N THR A 111 -8.00 -3.35 16.56
CA THR A 111 -6.78 -2.58 16.90
C THR A 111 -5.71 -3.37 17.66
N PHE A 112 -6.07 -4.05 18.74
CA PHE A 112 -5.13 -4.90 19.50
C PHE A 112 -4.53 -6.02 18.65
N VAL A 113 -5.36 -6.72 17.87
CA VAL A 113 -4.92 -7.83 17.01
C VAL A 113 -4.01 -7.33 15.90
N THR A 114 -4.27 -6.14 15.35
CA THR A 114 -3.40 -5.50 14.37
C THR A 114 -1.99 -5.33 14.91
N GLY A 115 -1.84 -4.71 16.09
CA GLY A 115 -0.54 -4.49 16.71
C GLY A 115 0.22 -5.80 16.96
N TYR A 116 -0.48 -6.81 17.50
CA TYR A 116 0.13 -8.11 17.76
C TYR A 116 0.64 -8.81 16.49
N ARG A 117 -0.15 -8.78 15.42
CA ARG A 117 0.21 -9.48 14.17
C ARG A 117 1.39 -8.85 13.45
N TYR A 118 1.55 -7.52 13.50
CA TYR A 118 2.75 -6.89 12.96
C TYR A 118 4.00 -7.29 13.74
N VAL A 119 3.95 -7.25 15.07
CA VAL A 119 5.10 -7.63 15.91
C VAL A 119 5.44 -9.12 15.77
N GLU A 120 4.44 -9.99 15.60
CA GLU A 120 4.64 -11.43 15.32
C GLU A 120 5.42 -11.68 14.02
N MET A 121 5.44 -10.71 13.09
CA MET A 121 6.23 -10.75 11.86
C MET A 121 7.52 -9.92 11.94
N GLY A 122 7.87 -9.36 13.10
CA GLY A 122 9.06 -8.53 13.29
C GLY A 122 8.92 -7.07 12.83
N TYR A 123 7.70 -6.59 12.55
CA TYR A 123 7.46 -5.18 12.24
C TYR A 123 7.29 -4.35 13.50
N THR A 124 7.85 -3.15 13.49
CA THR A 124 7.90 -2.24 14.65
C THR A 124 7.33 -0.87 14.36
N THR A 125 7.24 -0.47 13.09
CA THR A 125 6.64 0.81 12.68
C THR A 125 5.60 0.60 11.59
N VAL A 126 4.46 1.30 11.67
CA VAL A 126 3.40 1.27 10.66
C VAL A 126 2.77 2.64 10.42
N MET A 127 2.49 2.97 9.16
CA MET A 127 1.87 4.24 8.77
C MET A 127 0.43 4.04 8.28
N GLU A 128 -0.55 4.68 8.95
CA GLU A 128 -1.92 4.77 8.44
C GLU A 128 -1.93 5.64 7.18
N ALA A 129 -2.34 5.03 6.08
CA ALA A 129 -2.09 5.60 4.77
C ALA A 129 -3.12 6.62 4.28
N ALA A 130 -4.27 6.76 4.94
CA ALA A 130 -5.30 7.73 4.53
C ALA A 130 -6.22 8.17 5.68
N VAL A 131 -5.89 9.31 6.30
CA VAL A 131 -6.68 9.97 7.34
C VAL A 131 -7.36 11.23 6.79
N PRO A 132 -8.71 11.30 6.79
CA PRO A 132 -9.44 12.54 6.58
C PRO A 132 -9.17 13.53 7.71
N PRO A 133 -8.83 14.81 7.42
CA PRO A 133 -8.49 15.77 8.47
C PRO A 133 -9.54 15.92 9.60
N LEU A 134 -10.83 16.04 9.27
CA LEU A 134 -11.93 16.17 10.24
C LEU A 134 -12.01 14.97 11.19
N MET A 135 -11.60 13.80 10.69
CA MET A 135 -11.70 12.52 11.39
C MET A 135 -10.38 12.08 12.02
N ALA A 136 -9.38 12.97 12.08
CA ALA A 136 -8.06 12.67 12.65
C ALA A 136 -8.15 12.16 14.10
N ARG A 137 -9.07 12.70 14.91
CA ARG A 137 -9.29 12.23 16.30
C ARG A 137 -9.58 10.74 16.37
N HIS A 138 -10.48 10.23 15.53
CA HIS A 138 -10.82 8.79 15.51
C HIS A 138 -9.61 7.95 15.07
N ALA A 139 -8.85 8.41 14.07
CA ALA A 139 -7.62 7.70 13.69
C ALA A 139 -6.62 7.62 14.86
N HIS A 140 -6.38 8.74 15.57
CA HIS A 140 -5.48 8.76 16.72
C HIS A 140 -5.96 7.90 17.90
N GLU A 141 -7.25 7.86 18.17
CA GLU A 141 -7.82 6.96 19.20
C GLU A 141 -7.56 5.48 18.85
N GLU A 142 -7.76 5.07 17.60
CA GLU A 142 -7.47 3.70 17.17
C GLU A 142 -5.97 3.38 17.11
N LEU A 143 -5.14 4.35 16.72
CA LEU A 143 -3.68 4.20 16.77
C LEU A 143 -3.21 4.02 18.22
N ASN A 144 -3.76 4.79 19.17
CA ASN A 144 -3.45 4.63 20.59
C ASN A 144 -3.82 3.24 21.13
N ASP A 145 -4.92 2.65 20.64
CA ASP A 145 -5.35 1.29 20.96
C ASP A 145 -4.60 0.19 20.18
N THR A 146 -3.68 0.54 19.28
CA THR A 146 -2.85 -0.40 18.53
C THR A 146 -1.49 -0.54 19.21
N PRO A 147 -1.24 -1.62 19.97
CA PRO A 147 -0.11 -1.71 20.90
C PRO A 147 1.23 -1.98 20.19
N LEU A 148 2.32 -1.77 20.93
CA LEU A 148 3.72 -2.15 20.62
C LEU A 148 4.40 -1.40 19.47
N LEU A 149 3.65 -0.99 18.45
CA LEU A 149 4.21 -0.35 17.25
C LEU A 149 4.43 1.15 17.46
N ASP A 150 5.48 1.69 16.84
CA ASP A 150 5.52 3.11 16.46
C ASP A 150 4.59 3.34 15.27
N LYS A 151 3.92 4.49 15.26
CA LYS A 151 2.82 4.76 14.33
C LYS A 151 2.83 6.19 13.83
N GLY A 152 2.38 6.37 12.60
CA GLY A 152 2.11 7.67 12.01
C GLY A 152 0.87 7.66 11.12
N ALA A 153 0.46 8.83 10.65
CA ALA A 153 -0.73 9.00 9.81
C ALA A 153 -0.47 9.96 8.66
N TYR A 154 -0.87 9.59 7.46
CA TYR A 154 -0.87 10.49 6.30
C TYR A 154 -2.23 11.15 6.12
N VAL A 155 -2.21 12.45 5.87
CA VAL A 155 -3.42 13.28 5.82
C VAL A 155 -3.83 13.47 4.37
N VAL A 156 -5.08 13.12 4.04
CA VAL A 156 -5.58 13.20 2.67
C VAL A 156 -5.91 14.64 2.30
N MET A 157 -5.31 15.15 1.22
CA MET A 157 -5.45 16.54 0.78
C MET A 157 -5.80 16.72 -0.70
N GLY A 158 -5.73 15.65 -1.50
CA GLY A 158 -5.92 15.72 -2.97
C GLY A 158 -7.30 16.16 -3.47
N ASN A 159 -8.28 16.33 -2.57
CA ASN A 159 -9.65 16.76 -2.88
C ASN A 159 -10.15 17.82 -1.88
N ASN A 160 -9.23 18.47 -1.16
CA ASN A 160 -9.58 19.46 -0.15
C ASN A 160 -10.01 20.78 -0.83
N ARG A 161 -11.23 21.24 -0.52
CA ARG A 161 -11.87 22.38 -1.19
C ARG A 161 -11.15 23.70 -0.90
N PHE A 162 -10.62 23.90 0.30
CA PHE A 162 -9.84 25.11 0.63
C PHE A 162 -8.53 25.17 -0.18
N LEU A 163 -7.81 24.05 -0.24
CA LEU A 163 -6.59 23.93 -1.04
C LEU A 163 -6.89 24.20 -2.52
N MET A 164 -7.90 23.55 -3.10
CA MET A 164 -8.29 23.77 -4.49
C MET A 164 -8.69 25.23 -4.76
N GLY A 165 -9.36 25.89 -3.81
CA GLY A 165 -9.66 27.31 -3.89
C GLY A 165 -8.40 28.18 -3.96
N CYS A 166 -7.41 27.91 -3.10
CA CYS A 166 -6.13 28.62 -3.13
C CYS A 166 -5.41 28.42 -4.48
N LEU A 167 -5.41 27.19 -5.01
CA LEU A 167 -4.79 26.88 -6.30
C LEU A 167 -5.48 27.59 -7.48
N ARG A 168 -6.82 27.64 -7.47
CA ARG A 168 -7.61 28.39 -8.46
C ARG A 168 -7.24 29.87 -8.46
N ASP A 169 -7.11 30.46 -7.28
CA ASP A 169 -6.89 31.90 -7.10
C ASP A 169 -5.39 32.29 -7.19
N GLY A 170 -4.49 31.32 -7.42
CA GLY A 170 -3.04 31.55 -7.51
C GLY A 170 -2.36 31.84 -6.16
N GLU A 171 -3.04 31.57 -5.04
CA GLU A 171 -2.57 31.87 -3.67
C GLU A 171 -1.60 30.80 -3.14
N ARG A 172 -0.42 30.65 -3.78
CA ARG A 172 0.57 29.61 -3.45
C ARG A 172 1.03 29.62 -1.99
N GLU A 173 1.35 30.78 -1.43
CA GLU A 173 1.81 30.90 -0.04
C GLU A 173 0.74 30.46 0.95
N LYS A 174 -0.52 30.82 0.69
CA LYS A 174 -1.67 30.43 1.51
C LYS A 174 -1.93 28.93 1.43
N ALA A 175 -1.76 28.32 0.25
CA ALA A 175 -1.84 26.87 0.10
C ALA A 175 -0.75 26.16 0.93
N ARG A 176 0.50 26.66 0.89
CA ARG A 176 1.60 26.16 1.71
C ARG A 176 1.31 26.26 3.21
N ASP A 177 0.90 27.43 3.67
CA ASP A 177 0.63 27.69 5.09
C ASP A 177 -0.57 26.87 5.59
N TYR A 178 -1.57 26.68 4.73
CA TYR A 178 -2.70 25.79 5.01
C TYR A 178 -2.27 24.34 5.18
N VAL A 179 -1.40 23.82 4.31
CA VAL A 179 -0.88 22.44 4.44
C VAL A 179 -0.09 22.29 5.75
N ALA A 180 0.76 23.26 6.10
CA ALA A 180 1.49 23.26 7.37
C ALA A 180 0.53 23.27 8.58
N TRP A 181 -0.47 24.15 8.57
CA TRP A 181 -1.51 24.20 9.60
C TRP A 181 -2.28 22.88 9.69
N LEU A 182 -2.68 22.30 8.57
CA LEU A 182 -3.49 21.09 8.52
C LEU A 182 -2.74 19.89 9.10
N LEU A 183 -1.46 19.73 8.76
CA LEU A 183 -0.59 18.71 9.37
C LEU A 183 -0.45 18.93 10.88
N GLY A 184 -0.20 20.17 11.32
CA GLY A 184 -0.07 20.50 12.74
C GLY A 184 -1.36 20.29 13.54
N ALA A 185 -2.52 20.66 12.98
CA ALA A 185 -3.83 20.54 13.59
C ALA A 185 -4.25 19.07 13.73
N THR A 186 -4.02 18.27 12.68
CA THR A 186 -4.36 16.85 12.64
C THR A 186 -3.32 15.93 13.27
N LYS A 187 -2.14 16.46 13.63
CA LYS A 187 -0.97 15.67 14.05
C LYS A 187 -0.58 14.63 12.98
N GLY A 188 -0.66 15.05 11.71
CA GLY A 188 -0.28 14.24 10.55
C GLY A 188 1.23 14.26 10.30
N TYR A 189 1.73 13.20 9.66
CA TYR A 189 3.15 13.04 9.35
C TYR A 189 3.50 13.45 7.90
N ALA A 190 2.62 13.16 6.94
CA ALA A 190 2.85 13.47 5.53
C ALA A 190 1.56 13.78 4.76
N VAL A 191 1.73 14.38 3.58
CA VAL A 191 0.65 14.66 2.63
C VAL A 191 0.30 13.40 1.85
N LYS A 192 -0.98 13.02 1.86
CA LYS A 192 -1.55 11.96 1.01
C LYS A 192 -2.44 12.56 -0.07
N ILE A 193 -2.29 12.08 -1.29
CA ILE A 193 -3.10 12.43 -2.45
C ILE A 193 -3.79 11.16 -2.92
N VAL A 194 -5.12 11.18 -3.00
CA VAL A 194 -5.92 10.05 -3.49
C VAL A 194 -6.83 10.53 -4.59
N ASN A 195 -6.65 10.01 -5.81
CA ASN A 195 -7.46 10.33 -6.99
C ASN A 195 -7.75 11.84 -7.06
N ALA A 196 -6.68 12.64 -7.21
CA ALA A 196 -6.72 14.10 -7.09
C ALA A 196 -7.86 14.68 -7.95
N GLY A 197 -8.73 15.51 -7.35
CA GLY A 197 -9.91 16.07 -8.00
C GLY A 197 -11.06 15.09 -8.31
N GLY A 198 -10.78 13.80 -8.47
CA GLY A 198 -11.76 12.78 -8.82
C GLY A 198 -12.77 12.50 -7.71
N VAL A 199 -12.34 12.56 -6.45
CA VAL A 199 -13.22 12.35 -5.29
C VAL A 199 -14.12 13.57 -5.05
N GLU A 200 -13.66 14.79 -5.38
CA GLU A 200 -14.55 15.95 -5.38
C GLU A 200 -15.62 15.83 -6.48
N ASN A 201 -15.24 15.41 -7.69
CA ASN A 201 -16.20 15.15 -8.76
C ASN A 201 -17.20 14.02 -8.40
N TRP A 202 -16.79 13.05 -7.59
CA TRP A 202 -17.64 11.97 -7.10
C TRP A 202 -18.81 12.44 -6.24
N LYS A 203 -18.66 13.52 -5.49
CA LYS A 203 -19.76 14.14 -4.73
C LYS A 203 -20.92 14.61 -5.63
N TRP A 204 -20.66 14.75 -6.94
CA TRP A 204 -21.64 15.08 -7.99
C TRP A 204 -22.00 13.87 -8.87
N GLY A 205 -21.65 12.65 -8.46
CA GLY A 205 -21.87 11.42 -9.21
C GLY A 205 -20.98 11.26 -10.45
N ARG A 206 -19.84 11.98 -10.51
CA ARG A 206 -18.88 11.94 -11.63
C ARG A 206 -17.50 11.48 -11.17
N ASN A 207 -16.52 11.49 -12.07
CA ASN A 207 -15.11 11.29 -11.76
C ASN A 207 -14.27 12.07 -12.79
N VAL A 208 -12.97 12.18 -12.57
CA VAL A 208 -12.02 12.58 -13.61
C VAL A 208 -11.59 11.34 -14.42
N SER A 209 -11.32 11.54 -15.71
CA SER A 209 -10.89 10.53 -16.67
C SER A 209 -9.39 10.62 -17.00
N GLY A 210 -8.68 11.63 -16.50
CA GLY A 210 -7.26 11.85 -16.70
C GLY A 210 -6.73 12.99 -15.83
N LEU A 211 -5.46 13.36 -16.00
CA LEU A 211 -4.83 14.39 -15.16
C LEU A 211 -5.23 15.82 -15.50
N ASP A 212 -5.81 16.02 -16.67
CA ASP A 212 -6.13 17.33 -17.20
C ASP A 212 -7.64 17.59 -17.23
N ASP A 213 -8.46 16.73 -16.63
CA ASP A 213 -9.89 17.02 -16.51
C ASP A 213 -10.16 18.10 -15.46
N GLU A 214 -11.23 18.88 -15.68
CA GLU A 214 -11.63 19.91 -14.73
C GLU A 214 -12.26 19.31 -13.47
N VAL A 215 -11.87 19.84 -12.31
CA VAL A 215 -12.56 19.60 -11.04
C VAL A 215 -13.75 20.53 -10.92
N ILE A 216 -14.94 19.95 -10.78
CA ILE A 216 -16.24 20.62 -10.83
C ILE A 216 -16.29 21.74 -9.79
N GLY A 217 -16.49 22.97 -10.27
CA GLY A 217 -16.64 24.17 -9.42
C GLY A 217 -15.34 24.81 -8.94
N PHE A 218 -14.17 24.25 -9.29
CA PHE A 218 -12.87 24.76 -8.86
C PHE A 218 -11.98 25.28 -9.97
N GLY A 219 -12.20 24.92 -11.24
CA GLY A 219 -11.37 25.38 -12.34
C GLY A 219 -9.89 24.95 -12.24
N VAL A 220 -9.62 23.91 -11.44
CA VAL A 220 -8.30 23.28 -11.30
C VAL A 220 -8.31 21.88 -11.91
N ARG A 221 -7.13 21.33 -12.16
CA ARG A 221 -6.91 19.99 -12.74
C ARG A 221 -6.14 19.10 -11.78
N PRO A 222 -6.32 17.76 -11.81
CA PRO A 222 -5.53 16.83 -11.01
C PRO A 222 -4.02 17.05 -11.09
N ARG A 223 -3.49 17.34 -12.30
CA ARG A 223 -2.08 17.68 -12.52
C ARG A 223 -1.62 18.83 -11.64
N GLN A 224 -2.40 19.91 -11.57
CA GLN A 224 -2.08 21.10 -10.77
C GLN A 224 -2.09 20.79 -9.27
N ILE A 225 -3.04 19.95 -8.81
CA ILE A 225 -3.12 19.54 -7.40
C ILE A 225 -1.88 18.70 -7.03
N ILE A 226 -1.51 17.73 -7.86
CA ILE A 226 -0.37 16.85 -7.63
C ILE A 226 0.94 17.64 -7.57
N THR A 227 1.20 18.48 -8.56
CA THR A 227 2.47 19.24 -8.61
C THR A 227 2.54 20.31 -7.54
N ALA A 228 1.43 20.98 -7.21
CA ALA A 228 1.42 21.96 -6.13
C ALA A 228 1.68 21.33 -4.75
N LEU A 229 1.09 20.17 -4.46
CA LEU A 229 1.36 19.48 -3.19
C LEU A 229 2.77 18.88 -3.12
N ALA A 230 3.37 18.53 -4.26
CA ALA A 230 4.78 18.16 -4.34
C ALA A 230 5.69 19.35 -4.06
N ASP A 231 5.42 20.52 -4.66
CA ASP A 231 6.14 21.78 -4.37
C ASP A 231 6.03 22.15 -2.90
N VAL A 232 4.81 22.19 -2.35
CA VAL A 232 4.56 22.53 -0.93
C VAL A 232 5.27 21.56 0.01
N SER A 233 5.27 20.26 -0.27
CA SER A 233 5.98 19.28 0.57
C SER A 233 7.49 19.55 0.61
N ALA A 234 8.07 19.97 -0.51
CA ALA A 234 9.49 20.34 -0.59
C ALA A 234 9.77 21.69 0.11
N GLU A 235 8.93 22.71 -0.11
CA GLU A 235 9.06 24.03 0.53
C GLU A 235 8.97 23.96 2.06
N LEU A 236 8.13 23.07 2.60
CA LEU A 236 7.99 22.84 4.03
C LEU A 236 9.10 21.94 4.61
N GLY A 237 9.97 21.36 3.77
CA GLY A 237 11.02 20.46 4.22
C GLY A 237 10.48 19.17 4.85
N LEU A 238 9.33 18.66 4.38
CA LEU A 238 8.74 17.45 4.94
C LEU A 238 9.67 16.24 4.74
N PRO A 239 9.79 15.34 5.74
CA PRO A 239 10.70 14.20 5.65
C PRO A 239 10.26 13.19 4.57
N HIS A 240 8.95 13.08 4.34
CA HIS A 240 8.35 12.24 3.31
C HIS A 240 7.75 13.11 2.19
N GLY A 241 7.96 12.69 0.94
CA GLY A 241 7.32 13.36 -0.21
C GLY A 241 5.80 13.18 -0.21
N PRO A 242 5.06 13.85 -1.11
CA PRO A 242 3.65 13.55 -1.29
C PRO A 242 3.49 12.06 -1.61
N HIS A 243 2.58 11.42 -0.89
CA HIS A 243 2.25 10.02 -1.05
C HIS A 243 1.03 9.94 -1.99
N ILE A 244 1.17 9.37 -3.18
CA ILE A 244 0.26 9.57 -4.31
C ILE A 244 -0.39 8.25 -4.72
N HIS A 245 -1.71 8.19 -4.56
CA HIS A 245 -2.61 7.25 -5.23
C HIS A 245 -3.07 7.93 -6.52
N THR A 246 -2.69 7.36 -7.66
CA THR A 246 -2.93 7.94 -8.99
C THR A 246 -4.40 7.91 -9.40
N ASN A 247 -4.80 8.82 -10.30
CA ASN A 247 -6.12 8.76 -10.91
C ASN A 247 -6.31 7.47 -11.75
N ARG A 248 -7.56 7.10 -12.02
CA ARG A 248 -7.96 5.88 -12.77
C ARG A 248 -7.43 4.56 -12.20
N LEU A 249 -7.19 4.49 -10.90
CA LEU A 249 -6.71 3.28 -10.26
C LEU A 249 -7.64 2.08 -10.57
N GLY A 250 -7.06 0.92 -10.83
CA GLY A 250 -7.80 -0.31 -11.08
C GLY A 250 -8.44 -0.44 -12.47
N GLN A 251 -8.35 0.57 -13.34
CA GLN A 251 -8.97 0.55 -14.66
C GLN A 251 -8.02 0.05 -15.75
N PRO A 252 -8.46 -0.82 -16.69
CA PRO A 252 -7.66 -1.18 -17.86
C PRO A 252 -7.23 0.04 -18.67
N GLY A 253 -5.94 0.11 -19.02
CA GLY A 253 -5.35 1.23 -19.75
C GLY A 253 -4.87 2.39 -18.87
N ASN A 254 -4.96 2.29 -17.55
CA ASN A 254 -4.51 3.35 -16.64
C ASN A 254 -2.99 3.60 -16.64
N VAL A 255 -2.20 2.72 -17.27
CA VAL A 255 -0.76 2.94 -17.47
C VAL A 255 -0.45 4.31 -18.06
N SER A 256 -1.26 4.84 -18.99
CA SER A 256 -1.01 6.16 -19.57
C SER A 256 -1.07 7.25 -18.50
N THR A 257 -2.10 7.24 -17.65
CA THR A 257 -2.26 8.20 -16.54
C THR A 257 -1.15 8.06 -15.50
N THR A 258 -0.66 6.85 -15.23
CA THR A 258 0.48 6.62 -14.34
C THR A 258 1.77 7.24 -14.90
N LEU A 259 2.05 7.01 -16.19
CA LEU A 259 3.21 7.58 -16.87
C LEU A 259 3.13 9.12 -16.94
N GLU A 260 1.96 9.66 -17.28
CA GLU A 260 1.70 11.10 -17.26
C GLU A 260 1.88 11.70 -15.85
N THR A 261 1.57 10.95 -14.79
CA THR A 261 1.78 11.40 -13.41
C THR A 261 3.26 11.48 -13.07
N ILE A 262 4.05 10.47 -13.47
CA ILE A 262 5.51 10.46 -13.29
C ILE A 262 6.13 11.64 -14.06
N GLU A 263 5.71 11.84 -15.30
CA GLU A 263 6.18 12.95 -16.14
C GLU A 263 5.83 14.31 -15.51
N ALA A 264 4.59 14.49 -15.03
CA ALA A 264 4.13 15.74 -14.39
C ALA A 264 4.97 16.15 -13.17
N LEU A 265 5.59 15.19 -12.48
CA LEU A 265 6.39 15.48 -11.31
C LEU A 265 7.71 16.17 -11.68
N GLU A 266 8.23 16.01 -12.91
CA GLU A 266 9.38 16.76 -13.44
C GLU A 266 10.57 16.83 -12.46
N GLY A 267 10.95 15.70 -11.87
CA GLY A 267 12.07 15.63 -10.91
C GLY A 267 11.70 15.92 -9.45
N ARG A 268 10.45 16.32 -9.15
CA ARG A 268 9.97 16.48 -7.75
C ARG A 268 9.98 15.15 -7.02
N ARG A 269 10.41 15.17 -5.75
CA ARG A 269 10.34 14.00 -4.87
C ARG A 269 8.88 13.58 -4.67
N ALA A 270 8.57 12.30 -4.87
CA ALA A 270 7.25 11.75 -4.59
C ALA A 270 7.31 10.25 -4.31
N HIS A 271 6.24 9.74 -3.70
CA HIS A 271 6.03 8.31 -3.48
C HIS A 271 4.73 7.88 -4.17
N LEU A 272 4.79 6.96 -5.15
CA LEU A 272 3.60 6.39 -5.78
C LEU A 272 3.20 5.09 -5.09
N CYS A 273 2.01 5.05 -4.50
CA CYS A 273 1.60 3.89 -3.74
C CYS A 273 0.87 2.84 -4.56
N HIS A 274 0.90 1.61 -4.03
CA HIS A 274 0.19 0.43 -4.51
C HIS A 274 0.15 0.31 -6.05
N LEU A 275 1.35 0.45 -6.63
CA LEU A 275 1.60 0.67 -8.05
C LEU A 275 1.08 -0.46 -8.94
N GLN A 276 0.90 -1.66 -8.37
CA GLN A 276 0.26 -2.79 -9.01
C GLN A 276 -1.09 -2.39 -9.62
N PHE A 277 -1.93 -1.64 -8.89
CA PHE A 277 -3.25 -1.22 -9.37
C PHE A 277 -3.21 -0.10 -10.42
N SER A 278 -2.04 0.48 -10.65
CA SER A 278 -1.77 1.58 -11.57
C SER A 278 -0.90 1.14 -12.77
N SER A 279 -0.74 -0.16 -12.97
CA SER A 279 0.13 -0.75 -13.99
C SER A 279 -0.65 -1.61 -15.00
N TYR A 280 -1.86 -1.18 -15.36
CA TYR A 280 -2.77 -1.92 -16.22
C TYR A 280 -2.72 -1.40 -17.65
N GLY A 281 -2.24 -2.25 -18.56
CA GLY A 281 -2.41 -2.06 -20.00
C GLY A 281 -3.78 -2.57 -20.48
N GLY A 282 -4.05 -2.42 -21.77
CA GLY A 282 -5.35 -2.72 -22.36
C GLY A 282 -6.18 -1.45 -22.52
N GLY A 283 -7.49 -1.52 -22.27
CA GLY A 283 -8.39 -0.38 -22.48
C GLY A 283 -8.87 -0.28 -23.93
N ASP A 284 -9.81 0.64 -24.21
CA ASP A 284 -10.39 0.88 -25.54
C ASP A 284 -10.76 -0.41 -26.30
N SER A 285 -11.56 -1.26 -25.63
CA SER A 285 -12.00 -2.58 -26.11
C SER A 285 -10.93 -3.69 -26.14
N LYS A 286 -9.70 -3.42 -25.69
CA LYS A 286 -8.64 -4.43 -25.54
C LYS A 286 -8.70 -5.08 -24.15
N PRO A 287 -8.38 -6.39 -24.05
CA PRO A 287 -8.33 -7.09 -22.77
C PRO A 287 -7.23 -6.51 -21.86
N LEU A 288 -7.44 -6.64 -20.54
CA LEU A 288 -6.43 -6.32 -19.54
C LEU A 288 -5.12 -7.08 -19.81
N ARG A 289 -4.00 -6.38 -19.69
CA ARG A 289 -2.64 -6.97 -19.72
C ARG A 289 -1.76 -6.29 -18.69
N SER A 290 -0.65 -6.95 -18.34
CA SER A 290 0.41 -6.29 -17.58
C SER A 290 1.02 -5.14 -18.39
N ALA A 291 1.23 -4.02 -17.69
CA ALA A 291 2.13 -2.95 -18.12
C ALA A 291 3.23 -2.69 -17.07
N ALA A 292 3.51 -3.66 -16.20
CA ALA A 292 4.51 -3.55 -15.14
C ALA A 292 5.89 -3.14 -15.68
N ALA A 293 6.33 -3.72 -16.80
CA ALA A 293 7.61 -3.38 -17.42
C ALA A 293 7.66 -1.95 -17.97
N GLU A 294 6.53 -1.40 -18.42
CA GLU A 294 6.45 -0.01 -18.90
C GLU A 294 6.59 0.96 -17.70
N VAL A 295 5.86 0.67 -16.62
CA VAL A 295 5.90 1.47 -15.40
C VAL A 295 7.24 1.37 -14.68
N ALA A 296 7.82 0.17 -14.54
CA ALA A 296 9.12 -0.04 -13.91
C ALA A 296 10.24 0.72 -14.63
N ARG A 297 10.24 0.75 -15.98
CA ARG A 297 11.18 1.58 -16.74
C ARG A 297 11.04 3.06 -16.42
N ALA A 298 9.81 3.57 -16.28
CA ALA A 298 9.58 4.96 -15.91
C ALA A 298 10.08 5.26 -14.49
N VAL A 299 9.87 4.36 -13.53
CA VAL A 299 10.40 4.50 -12.16
C VAL A 299 11.94 4.44 -12.16
N ASN A 300 12.55 3.52 -12.89
CA ASN A 300 14.01 3.42 -12.98
C ASN A 300 14.63 4.67 -13.60
N ALA A 301 13.97 5.28 -14.59
CA ALA A 301 14.41 6.53 -15.23
C ALA A 301 14.24 7.79 -14.37
N ASN A 302 13.50 7.73 -13.26
CA ASN A 302 13.17 8.89 -12.41
C ASN A 302 13.64 8.64 -10.96
N PRO A 303 14.89 8.99 -10.60
CA PRO A 303 15.48 8.67 -9.28
C PRO A 303 14.82 9.41 -8.11
N ASN A 304 14.07 10.47 -8.38
CA ASN A 304 13.27 11.23 -7.41
C ASN A 304 11.99 10.50 -6.96
N ILE A 305 11.61 9.41 -7.63
CA ILE A 305 10.39 8.64 -7.34
C ILE A 305 10.73 7.37 -6.56
N THR A 306 9.96 7.15 -5.51
CA THR A 306 9.87 5.87 -4.79
C THR A 306 8.48 5.28 -4.95
N VAL A 307 8.34 3.97 -4.78
CA VAL A 307 7.07 3.27 -5.00
C VAL A 307 6.81 2.20 -3.96
N ASP A 308 5.54 1.93 -3.67
CA ASP A 308 5.13 0.71 -2.98
C ASP A 308 4.20 -0.13 -3.87
N ILE A 309 4.18 -1.44 -3.67
CA ILE A 309 3.68 -2.38 -4.69
C ILE A 309 2.18 -2.59 -4.62
N GLY A 310 1.61 -2.81 -3.43
CA GLY A 310 0.21 -3.21 -3.30
C GLY A 310 -0.04 -4.61 -3.86
N GLN A 311 0.79 -5.59 -3.49
CA GLN A 311 0.71 -6.96 -3.98
C GLN A 311 -0.65 -7.60 -3.67
N ILE A 312 -1.22 -8.29 -4.65
CA ILE A 312 -2.42 -9.11 -4.47
C ILE A 312 -2.10 -10.37 -3.65
N VAL A 313 -2.96 -10.66 -2.68
CA VAL A 313 -3.01 -11.92 -1.95
C VAL A 313 -4.29 -12.65 -2.33
N PHE A 314 -4.17 -13.86 -2.88
CA PHE A 314 -5.33 -14.66 -3.22
C PHE A 314 -6.12 -15.06 -1.97
N GLY A 315 -7.42 -14.80 -1.97
CA GLY A 315 -8.31 -15.05 -0.83
C GLY A 315 -9.27 -13.88 -0.60
N PRO A 316 -9.98 -13.89 0.54
CA PRO A 316 -10.79 -12.76 0.98
C PRO A 316 -9.94 -11.50 1.17
N ALA A 317 -10.49 -10.35 0.76
CA ALA A 317 -9.94 -9.03 0.99
C ALA A 317 -11.08 -8.07 1.40
N THR A 318 -10.72 -6.92 1.95
CA THR A 318 -11.65 -5.81 2.15
C THR A 318 -11.01 -4.58 1.56
N THR A 319 -11.50 -4.15 0.40
CA THR A 319 -11.00 -2.91 -0.17
C THR A 319 -11.58 -1.74 0.59
N MET A 320 -10.73 -0.78 0.92
CA MET A 320 -11.09 0.45 1.59
C MET A 320 -10.13 1.54 1.15
N THR A 321 -10.65 2.63 0.59
CA THR A 321 -9.82 3.74 0.11
C THR A 321 -10.60 5.05 0.19
N SER A 322 -9.88 6.16 0.12
CA SER A 322 -10.48 7.48 -0.08
C SER A 322 -10.93 7.72 -1.52
N ASP A 323 -10.75 6.75 -2.42
CA ASP A 323 -11.27 6.77 -3.79
C ASP A 323 -12.71 6.21 -3.86
N GLY A 324 -13.69 7.05 -3.49
CA GLY A 324 -15.13 6.75 -3.56
C GLY A 324 -15.63 6.19 -4.90
N PRO A 325 -15.31 6.81 -6.06
CA PRO A 325 -15.81 6.33 -7.35
C PRO A 325 -15.25 4.95 -7.72
N LEU A 326 -14.00 4.64 -7.37
CA LEU A 326 -13.45 3.30 -7.52
C LEU A 326 -14.26 2.28 -6.69
N GLN A 327 -14.51 2.60 -5.42
CA GLN A 327 -15.25 1.71 -4.51
C GLN A 327 -16.67 1.43 -5.01
N TYR A 328 -17.36 2.47 -5.50
CA TYR A 328 -18.66 2.28 -6.15
C TYR A 328 -18.56 1.39 -7.40
N HIS A 329 -17.54 1.58 -8.24
CA HIS A 329 -17.34 0.72 -9.41
C HIS A 329 -17.12 -0.74 -9.03
N LEU A 330 -16.29 -1.01 -8.02
CA LEU A 330 -16.05 -2.35 -7.50
C LEU A 330 -17.32 -3.00 -6.97
N HIS A 331 -18.14 -2.26 -6.22
CA HIS A 331 -19.45 -2.70 -5.76
C HIS A 331 -20.36 -3.10 -6.94
N ARG A 332 -20.42 -2.28 -7.99
CA ARG A 332 -21.23 -2.57 -9.18
C ARG A 332 -20.75 -3.79 -9.95
N LEU A 333 -19.44 -4.07 -9.91
CA LEU A 333 -18.85 -5.25 -10.54
C LEU A 333 -19.05 -6.53 -9.73
N SER A 334 -18.86 -6.48 -8.41
CA SER A 334 -18.92 -7.67 -7.55
C SER A 334 -20.34 -8.02 -7.10
N GLY A 335 -21.20 -7.02 -6.94
CA GLY A 335 -22.50 -7.15 -6.28
C GLY A 335 -22.41 -7.27 -4.76
N ASP A 336 -21.21 -7.16 -4.17
CA ASP A 336 -21.01 -7.24 -2.73
C ASP A 336 -21.48 -5.97 -2.00
N LYS A 337 -21.66 -6.03 -0.69
CA LYS A 337 -22.06 -4.87 0.13
C LYS A 337 -21.06 -3.71 0.02
N TRP A 338 -21.58 -2.49 0.06
CA TRP A 338 -20.81 -1.25 -0.09
C TRP A 338 -21.18 -0.23 0.98
N LEU A 339 -20.17 0.46 1.48
CA LEU A 339 -20.33 1.64 2.31
C LEU A 339 -19.58 2.80 1.66
N ASN A 340 -20.23 3.96 1.56
CA ASN A 340 -19.65 5.23 1.11
C ASN A 340 -19.62 6.22 2.26
N HIS A 341 -18.61 7.08 2.28
CA HIS A 341 -18.57 8.20 3.21
C HIS A 341 -17.86 9.39 2.57
N ASP A 342 -18.62 10.43 2.24
CA ASP A 342 -18.09 11.73 1.83
C ASP A 342 -17.92 12.61 3.07
N VAL A 343 -16.72 13.16 3.24
CA VAL A 343 -16.36 14.06 4.35
C VAL A 343 -16.45 15.49 3.83
N GLU A 344 -17.19 16.32 4.55
CA GLU A 344 -17.39 17.73 4.16
C GLU A 344 -16.05 18.42 3.88
N GLU A 345 -16.00 19.21 2.80
CA GLU A 345 -14.84 20.03 2.38
C GLU A 345 -13.49 19.30 2.13
N GLU A 346 -13.35 18.01 2.41
CA GLU A 346 -12.03 17.38 2.55
C GLU A 346 -11.77 16.26 1.55
N THR A 347 -12.59 15.20 1.60
CA THR A 347 -12.34 13.94 0.91
C THR A 347 -13.61 13.10 0.86
N GLY A 348 -13.53 11.91 0.30
CA GLY A 348 -14.54 10.86 0.45
C GLY A 348 -13.88 9.51 0.61
N GLY A 349 -14.60 8.46 0.24
CA GLY A 349 -14.12 7.10 0.23
C GLY A 349 -15.22 6.06 0.30
N GLY A 350 -14.79 4.80 0.28
CA GLY A 350 -15.71 3.68 0.44
C GLY A 350 -15.04 2.40 0.86
N VAL A 351 -15.86 1.40 1.14
CA VAL A 351 -15.45 0.06 1.56
C VAL A 351 -16.27 -1.00 0.82
N VAL A 352 -15.60 -1.98 0.22
CA VAL A 352 -16.21 -3.12 -0.47
C VAL A 352 -15.44 -4.41 -0.13
N PRO A 353 -16.09 -5.44 0.44
CA PRO A 353 -15.50 -6.77 0.54
C PRO A 353 -15.26 -7.37 -0.85
N MET A 354 -14.15 -8.09 -1.02
CA MET A 354 -13.82 -8.75 -2.28
C MET A 354 -13.15 -10.10 -2.05
N THR A 355 -12.97 -10.87 -3.12
CA THR A 355 -12.20 -12.12 -3.08
C THR A 355 -11.35 -12.28 -4.34
N TYR A 356 -10.02 -12.29 -4.17
CA TYR A 356 -9.08 -12.56 -5.24
C TYR A 356 -8.95 -14.07 -5.46
N ARG A 357 -9.49 -14.54 -6.59
CA ARG A 357 -9.51 -15.96 -6.98
C ARG A 357 -8.39 -16.29 -7.96
N ARG A 358 -7.54 -17.28 -7.64
CA ARG A 358 -6.43 -17.77 -8.51
C ARG A 358 -6.85 -18.12 -9.93
N ARG A 359 -8.02 -18.73 -10.10
CA ARG A 359 -8.55 -19.18 -11.40
C ARG A 359 -9.21 -18.06 -12.22
N ASN A 360 -9.38 -16.87 -11.63
CA ASN A 360 -9.89 -15.72 -12.36
C ASN A 360 -8.72 -15.03 -13.08
N LEU A 361 -8.86 -14.84 -14.40
CA LEU A 361 -7.80 -14.31 -15.24
C LEU A 361 -7.35 -12.90 -14.84
N VAL A 362 -8.29 -12.02 -14.47
CA VAL A 362 -7.96 -10.65 -14.02
C VAL A 362 -7.13 -10.71 -12.75
N ASN A 363 -7.59 -11.44 -11.73
CA ASN A 363 -6.88 -11.56 -10.46
C ASN A 363 -5.49 -12.21 -10.62
N ALA A 364 -5.37 -13.18 -11.53
CA ALA A 364 -4.10 -13.79 -11.88
C ALA A 364 -3.13 -12.75 -12.49
N ILE A 365 -3.58 -11.97 -13.48
CA ILE A 365 -2.79 -10.89 -14.07
C ILE A 365 -2.39 -9.86 -13.00
N GLN A 366 -3.32 -9.46 -12.13
CA GLN A 366 -3.05 -8.51 -11.06
C GLN A 366 -1.95 -9.01 -10.11
N TRP A 367 -2.02 -10.28 -9.72
CA TRP A 367 -0.99 -10.92 -8.90
C TRP A 367 0.39 -10.94 -9.59
N CYS A 368 0.43 -11.24 -10.89
CA CYS A 368 1.67 -11.22 -11.68
C CYS A 368 2.30 -9.82 -11.72
N ILE A 369 1.47 -8.79 -11.95
CA ILE A 369 1.95 -7.40 -12.07
C ILE A 369 2.73 -6.96 -10.84
N GLY A 370 2.24 -7.29 -9.63
CA GLY A 370 2.94 -6.89 -8.41
C GLY A 370 4.30 -7.57 -8.25
N LEU A 371 4.40 -8.86 -8.59
CA LEU A 371 5.69 -9.57 -8.61
C LEU A 371 6.63 -9.06 -9.72
N GLU A 372 6.11 -8.74 -10.90
CA GLU A 372 6.89 -8.13 -11.98
C GLU A 372 7.47 -6.80 -11.52
N LEU A 373 6.68 -5.92 -10.89
CA LEU A 373 7.15 -4.63 -10.39
C LEU A 373 8.22 -4.80 -9.30
N LEU A 374 8.04 -5.73 -8.35
CA LEU A 374 9.04 -6.04 -7.31
C LEU A 374 10.39 -6.46 -7.90
N LEU A 375 10.38 -7.15 -9.05
CA LEU A 375 11.58 -7.71 -9.67
C LEU A 375 12.19 -6.80 -10.75
N LEU A 376 11.42 -5.86 -11.31
CA LEU A 376 11.85 -5.00 -12.41
C LEU A 376 12.26 -3.58 -11.98
N VAL A 377 11.86 -3.13 -10.79
CA VAL A 377 12.43 -1.90 -10.21
C VAL A 377 13.83 -2.23 -9.70
N GLU A 378 14.84 -1.55 -10.25
CA GLU A 378 16.24 -1.96 -10.10
C GLU A 378 16.84 -1.59 -8.73
N ASP A 379 16.36 -0.49 -8.14
CA ASP A 379 16.86 0.01 -6.87
C ASP A 379 15.95 -0.44 -5.71
N PRO A 380 16.39 -1.37 -4.85
CA PRO A 380 15.59 -1.90 -3.76
C PRO A 380 15.27 -0.85 -2.69
N TRP A 381 15.99 0.28 -2.63
CA TRP A 381 15.67 1.37 -1.71
C TRP A 381 14.53 2.27 -2.21
N ARG A 382 14.09 2.08 -3.46
CA ARG A 382 13.00 2.84 -4.07
C ARG A 382 11.74 2.02 -4.27
N VAL A 383 11.73 0.74 -3.87
CA VAL A 383 10.56 -0.15 -3.94
C VAL A 383 10.26 -0.76 -2.58
N PHE A 384 9.02 -0.59 -2.11
CA PHE A 384 8.58 -1.09 -0.81
C PHE A 384 7.55 -2.21 -0.96
N LEU A 385 7.75 -3.28 -0.20
CA LEU A 385 6.80 -4.38 -0.10
C LEU A 385 5.57 -3.94 0.69
N THR A 386 4.42 -3.90 0.03
CA THR A 386 3.11 -3.61 0.64
C THR A 386 2.05 -4.48 0.00
N THR A 387 0.93 -4.66 0.69
CA THR A 387 -0.31 -5.25 0.12
C THR A 387 -1.43 -4.23 0.05
N ASP A 388 -1.11 -2.94 0.23
CA ASP A 388 -2.09 -1.87 0.41
C ASP A 388 -3.14 -2.30 1.44
N HIS A 389 -2.69 -2.78 2.60
CA HIS A 389 -3.55 -3.54 3.49
C HIS A 389 -4.84 -2.78 3.82
N PRO A 390 -6.04 -3.39 3.70
CA PRO A 390 -6.34 -4.75 3.21
C PRO A 390 -6.82 -4.85 1.76
N ASN A 391 -6.61 -3.82 0.94
CA ASN A 391 -7.04 -3.74 -0.47
C ASN A 391 -6.49 -4.88 -1.32
N GLY A 392 -5.17 -5.00 -1.45
CA GLY A 392 -4.53 -6.11 -2.18
C GLY A 392 -4.54 -7.41 -1.39
N GLY A 393 -4.51 -7.30 -0.05
CA GLY A 393 -4.62 -8.42 0.87
C GLY A 393 -4.22 -8.08 2.30
N PRO A 394 -4.40 -9.01 3.25
CA PRO A 394 -3.98 -8.81 4.63
C PRO A 394 -2.45 -8.69 4.74
N PHE A 395 -1.95 -7.75 5.55
CA PHE A 395 -0.50 -7.54 5.78
C PHE A 395 0.18 -8.79 6.35
N THR A 396 -0.58 -9.70 6.97
CA THR A 396 -0.08 -11.00 7.47
C THR A 396 0.49 -11.90 6.38
N ALA A 397 0.30 -11.56 5.10
CA ALA A 397 0.86 -12.26 3.96
C ALA A 397 2.27 -11.79 3.57
N TYR A 398 2.84 -10.75 4.20
CA TYR A 398 4.19 -10.28 3.87
C TYR A 398 5.25 -11.39 3.87
N PRO A 399 5.30 -12.32 4.86
CA PRO A 399 6.24 -13.44 4.83
C PRO A 399 6.08 -14.35 3.61
N ASP A 400 4.85 -14.61 3.18
CA ASP A 400 4.58 -15.42 1.98
C ASP A 400 5.05 -14.71 0.70
N ILE A 401 4.90 -13.38 0.63
CA ILE A 401 5.36 -12.60 -0.52
C ILE A 401 6.89 -12.51 -0.55
N ILE A 402 7.54 -12.34 0.60
CA ILE A 402 9.00 -12.40 0.73
C ILE A 402 9.51 -13.75 0.24
N ARG A 403 8.88 -14.86 0.67
CA ARG A 403 9.21 -16.21 0.18
C ARG A 403 9.10 -16.32 -1.35
N LEU A 404 8.04 -15.76 -1.95
CA LEU A 404 7.86 -15.76 -3.40
C LEU A 404 8.93 -14.94 -4.14
N ALA A 405 9.37 -13.81 -3.56
CA ALA A 405 10.40 -12.98 -4.14
C ALA A 405 11.80 -13.62 -4.04
N MET A 406 12.07 -14.37 -2.97
CA MET A 406 13.37 -15.00 -2.73
C MET A 406 13.55 -16.35 -3.45
N ASP A 407 12.49 -17.13 -3.63
CA ASP A 407 12.57 -18.49 -4.16
C ASP A 407 11.72 -18.67 -5.42
N ARG A 408 12.39 -18.75 -6.57
CA ARG A 408 11.76 -18.98 -7.88
C ARG A 408 10.96 -20.28 -7.91
N ASP A 409 11.40 -21.32 -7.19
CA ASP A 409 10.73 -22.61 -7.21
C ASP A 409 9.37 -22.58 -6.50
N GLN A 410 9.21 -21.67 -5.54
CA GLN A 410 7.91 -21.41 -4.89
C GLN A 410 6.91 -20.71 -5.81
N GLN A 411 7.38 -20.08 -6.89
CA GLN A 411 6.50 -19.43 -7.85
C GLN A 411 5.82 -20.46 -8.79
N PHE A 412 6.49 -21.57 -9.13
CA PHE A 412 5.98 -22.58 -10.09
C PHE A 412 4.65 -23.24 -9.70
N PRO A 413 4.40 -23.63 -8.43
CA PRO A 413 3.10 -24.13 -8.02
C PRO A 413 1.95 -23.14 -8.24
N PHE A 414 2.23 -21.83 -8.11
CA PHE A 414 1.25 -20.79 -8.42
C PHE A 414 1.02 -20.70 -9.92
N TRP A 415 2.09 -20.66 -10.73
CA TRP A 415 2.02 -20.60 -12.19
C TRP A 415 1.18 -21.73 -12.79
N GLY A 416 1.35 -22.97 -12.31
CA GLY A 416 0.58 -24.13 -12.77
C GLY A 416 -0.93 -24.07 -12.45
N CYS A 417 -1.34 -23.21 -11.51
CA CYS A 417 -2.74 -23.03 -11.10
C CYS A 417 -3.40 -21.80 -11.76
N LEU A 418 -2.63 -20.95 -12.45
CA LEU A 418 -3.17 -19.77 -13.13
C LEU A 418 -3.81 -20.16 -14.47
N PRO A 419 -4.88 -19.47 -14.89
CA PRO A 419 -5.50 -19.72 -16.18
C PRO A 419 -4.53 -19.40 -17.33
N ALA A 420 -4.41 -20.33 -18.28
CA ALA A 420 -3.60 -20.10 -19.48
C ALA A 420 -4.22 -18.96 -20.33
N LEU A 421 -3.38 -18.00 -20.74
CA LEU A 421 -3.72 -17.05 -21.80
C LEU A 421 -3.90 -17.83 -23.09
N ARG A 422 -5.15 -18.05 -23.54
CA ARG A 422 -5.41 -18.61 -24.87
C ARG A 422 -4.99 -17.56 -25.89
N THR A 423 -3.77 -17.68 -26.40
CA THR A 423 -3.37 -16.93 -27.60
C THR A 423 -4.31 -17.35 -28.72
N ALA A 424 -5.11 -16.41 -29.23
CA ALA A 424 -5.95 -16.63 -30.40
C ALA A 424 -5.05 -16.76 -31.64
N HIS A 425 -4.42 -17.91 -31.79
CA HIS A 425 -3.94 -18.41 -33.07
C HIS A 425 -4.78 -19.63 -33.39
N LYS A 426 -5.97 -19.38 -33.96
CA LYS A 426 -6.56 -20.41 -34.83
C LYS A 426 -5.68 -20.43 -36.07
N PRO A 427 -5.04 -21.56 -36.43
CA PRO A 427 -4.48 -21.70 -37.76
C PRO A 427 -5.64 -21.51 -38.74
N LYS A 428 -5.48 -20.62 -39.73
CA LYS A 428 -6.38 -20.60 -40.89
C LYS A 428 -6.38 -22.02 -41.46
N ARG A 429 -7.52 -22.72 -41.36
CA ARG A 429 -7.74 -23.93 -42.14
C ARG A 429 -7.60 -23.50 -43.60
N GLY A 430 -6.58 -24.02 -44.28
CA GLY A 430 -6.39 -23.79 -45.70
C GLY A 430 -7.64 -24.19 -46.46
N ASP A 431 -8.06 -23.31 -47.37
CA ASP A 431 -9.03 -23.64 -48.41
C ASP A 431 -8.52 -24.86 -49.18
N SER A 432 -9.17 -26.00 -48.98
CA SER A 432 -9.09 -27.10 -49.93
C SER A 432 -9.97 -26.74 -51.13
N THR A 433 -9.40 -25.98 -52.05
CA THR A 433 -9.94 -25.89 -53.40
C THR A 433 -9.93 -27.29 -54.01
N ARG A 434 -11.13 -27.89 -54.11
CA ARG A 434 -11.40 -29.05 -54.94
C ARG A 434 -11.08 -28.68 -56.39
N ALA A 435 -9.93 -29.13 -56.89
CA ALA A 435 -9.69 -29.25 -58.32
C ALA A 435 -10.43 -30.50 -58.80
N GLY A 436 -11.55 -30.30 -59.48
CA GLY A 436 -12.13 -31.29 -60.37
C GLY A 436 -11.35 -31.29 -61.70
N GLY A 437 -11.05 -32.49 -62.20
CA GLY A 437 -10.44 -32.70 -63.51
C GLY A 437 -10.29 -34.21 -63.79
N PRO A 438 -10.87 -34.74 -64.87
CA PRO A 438 -11.12 -36.19 -65.05
C PRO A 438 -10.01 -36.88 -65.88
N GLY A 439 -9.92 -38.20 -65.80
CA GLY A 439 -9.13 -38.96 -66.77
C GLY A 439 -8.87 -40.42 -66.42
N VAL A 440 -9.64 -41.28 -67.10
CA VAL A 440 -9.40 -42.71 -67.46
C VAL A 440 -9.54 -43.75 -66.36
#